data_AF-A0AAU9W4G9-F1
#
_entry.id   AF-A0AAU9W4G9-F1
#
_cell.length_a   1.000
_cell.length_b   1.000
_cell.length_c   1.000
_cell.angle_alpha   90.00
_cell.angle_beta   90.00
_cell.angle_gamma   90.00
#
_symmetry.space_group_name_H-M   'P 1'
#
loop_
_entity.id
_entity.type
_entity.pdbx_description
1 polymer ?
#
loop_
_entity_poly.entity_id
_entity_poly.type
_entity_poly.pdbx_seq_one_letter_code
_entity_poly.pdbx_strand_id
1 'polypeptide(L)'
;MATKYVSSLCWKKFLNLVFVLFLLTPAVVNFWRGTWYLFDLFLFPGDAAVSAIVGATASFGVIFMITAIEDHLKKFLNGAKAKNALFRVLIYLLSILCVASWRGLWMIVDYYTTNSSTSAGVSHGIGFFIVLMLNTPRSIIAVPGYCVSERQTEPSEVILTVKHCLRSKTACYSRIWNSFVTVFIIGAGVIVYWRGTWIIVASVTWPCGSKFKSSVLALGLGYAVFIACYFMSEYLLSSELYMAHVLLLRAMQTVVEKSFVYLLGFGVVASWQGIWHLMDVYLLPDQPIVSALVGHFVAAGVLFLFQGSLNLLSAPATCAISDELMLHGFHMGNFLKIRSESCKAGENYSLEYHLPEENANSSHAEILYMSTIYKSN
;
A
#
# COMPACT_ATOMS: atom_id res chain seq x y z
N MET A 1 7.33 -9.91 36.34
CA MET A 1 6.96 -8.67 35.63
C MET A 1 7.08 -8.83 34.11
N ALA A 2 8.18 -9.42 33.61
CA ALA A 2 8.39 -9.72 32.18
C ALA A 2 7.29 -10.59 31.51
N THR A 3 6.79 -11.64 32.17
CA THR A 3 5.73 -12.53 31.62
C THR A 3 4.39 -11.82 31.40
N LYS A 4 4.01 -10.87 32.28
CA LYS A 4 2.82 -10.02 32.11
C LYS A 4 2.99 -9.01 30.97
N TYR A 5 4.22 -8.56 30.71
CA TYR A 5 4.50 -7.62 29.62
C TYR A 5 4.47 -8.29 28.25
N VAL A 6 5.10 -9.47 28.12
CA VAL A 6 5.10 -10.26 26.86
C VAL A 6 3.68 -10.69 26.47
N SER A 7 2.87 -11.16 27.43
CA SER A 7 1.46 -11.52 27.17
C SER A 7 0.61 -10.33 26.71
N SER A 8 0.83 -9.14 27.27
CA SER A 8 0.16 -7.90 26.85
C SER A 8 0.53 -7.47 25.43
N LEU A 9 1.81 -7.61 25.04
CA LEU A 9 2.27 -7.26 23.69
C LEU A 9 1.71 -8.22 22.62
N CYS A 10 1.74 -9.53 22.88
CA CYS A 10 1.16 -10.53 21.98
C CYS A 10 -0.35 -10.31 21.81
N TRP A 11 -1.05 -9.98 22.90
CA TRP A 11 -2.48 -9.65 22.85
C TRP A 11 -2.77 -8.42 21.99
N LYS A 12 -2.02 -7.33 22.14
CA LYS A 12 -2.16 -6.13 21.28
C LYS A 12 -1.93 -6.45 19.80
N LYS A 13 -0.93 -7.29 19.48
CA LYS A 13 -0.66 -7.72 18.10
C LYS A 13 -1.81 -8.55 17.53
N PHE A 14 -2.32 -9.51 18.29
CA PHE A 14 -3.47 -10.31 17.90
C PHE A 14 -4.72 -9.45 17.66
N LEU A 15 -5.02 -8.52 18.57
CA LEU A 15 -6.13 -7.58 18.39
C LEU A 15 -5.95 -6.70 17.15
N ASN A 16 -4.72 -6.24 16.88
CA ASN A 16 -4.43 -5.47 15.67
C ASN A 16 -4.69 -6.31 14.42
N LEU A 17 -4.24 -7.56 14.40
CA LEU A 17 -4.47 -8.50 13.30
C LEU A 17 -5.97 -8.69 13.06
N VAL A 18 -6.73 -8.98 14.11
CA VAL A 18 -8.19 -9.16 14.03
C VAL A 18 -8.87 -7.89 13.52
N PHE A 19 -8.50 -6.73 14.05
CA PHE A 19 -9.08 -5.45 13.65
C PHE A 19 -8.80 -5.13 12.17
N VAL A 20 -7.57 -5.34 11.71
CA VAL A 20 -7.19 -5.13 10.31
C VAL A 20 -7.92 -6.09 9.39
N LEU A 21 -7.95 -7.39 9.71
CA LEU A 21 -8.55 -8.42 8.88
C LEU A 21 -10.08 -8.36 8.82
N PHE A 22 -10.74 -8.11 9.95
CA PHE A 22 -12.20 -8.28 10.04
C PHE A 22 -12.99 -6.97 10.06
N LEU A 23 -12.34 -5.82 10.29
CA LEU A 23 -13.02 -4.54 10.26
C LEU A 23 -12.47 -3.60 9.18
N LEU A 24 -11.16 -3.32 9.18
CA LEU A 24 -10.59 -2.36 8.25
C LEU A 24 -10.59 -2.85 6.81
N THR A 25 -10.07 -4.05 6.57
CA THR A 25 -10.01 -4.62 5.21
C THR A 25 -11.42 -4.71 4.61
N PRO A 26 -12.44 -5.27 5.30
CA PRO A 26 -13.78 -5.34 4.74
C PRO A 26 -14.41 -3.97 4.53
N ALA A 27 -14.17 -3.00 5.41
CA ALA A 27 -14.64 -1.63 5.19
C ALA A 27 -13.97 -1.00 3.95
N VAL A 28 -12.65 -1.09 3.79
CA VAL A 28 -11.98 -0.55 2.60
C VAL A 28 -12.50 -1.21 1.33
N VAL A 29 -12.59 -2.55 1.29
CA VAL A 29 -13.11 -3.29 0.14
C VAL A 29 -14.55 -2.88 -0.17
N ASN A 30 -15.41 -2.73 0.84
CA ASN A 30 -16.81 -2.39 0.63
C ASN A 30 -17.01 -0.94 0.18
N PHE A 31 -16.17 0.01 0.64
CA PHE A 31 -16.14 1.36 0.09
C PHE A 31 -15.79 1.33 -1.39
N TRP A 32 -14.73 0.60 -1.76
CA TRP A 32 -14.27 0.47 -3.13
C TRP A 32 -15.33 -0.18 -4.02
N ARG A 33 -15.93 -1.29 -3.55
CA ARG A 33 -17.06 -1.96 -4.20
C ARG A 33 -18.25 -1.02 -4.40
N GLY A 34 -18.71 -0.38 -3.34
CA GLY A 34 -19.85 0.52 -3.39
C GLY A 34 -19.62 1.65 -4.37
N THR A 35 -18.45 2.30 -4.32
CA THR A 35 -18.08 3.38 -5.24
C THR A 35 -18.00 2.90 -6.69
N TRP A 36 -17.42 1.70 -6.92
CA TRP A 36 -17.35 1.10 -8.26
C TRP A 36 -18.75 0.87 -8.84
N TYR A 37 -19.68 0.33 -8.05
CA TYR A 37 -21.07 0.11 -8.47
C TYR A 37 -21.86 1.39 -8.63
N LEU A 38 -21.60 2.43 -7.84
CA LEU A 38 -22.18 3.75 -8.11
C LEU A 38 -21.78 4.26 -9.50
N PHE A 39 -20.53 4.06 -9.92
CA PHE A 39 -20.12 4.41 -11.28
C PHE A 39 -20.81 3.51 -12.33
N ASP A 40 -20.92 2.20 -12.11
CA ASP A 40 -21.64 1.32 -13.03
C ASP A 40 -23.11 1.71 -13.21
N LEU A 41 -23.76 2.14 -12.13
CA LEU A 41 -25.19 2.48 -12.11
C LEU A 41 -25.49 3.88 -12.65
N PHE A 42 -24.57 4.85 -12.48
CA PHE A 42 -24.87 6.27 -12.74
C PHE A 42 -23.96 6.95 -13.76
N LEU A 43 -22.74 6.47 -14.00
CA LEU A 43 -21.81 7.09 -14.95
C LEU A 43 -21.98 6.46 -16.34
N PHE A 44 -22.76 7.11 -17.22
CA PHE A 44 -23.09 6.62 -18.56
C PHE A 44 -23.59 5.16 -18.56
N PRO A 45 -24.68 4.83 -17.85
CA PRO A 45 -25.14 3.44 -17.65
C PRO A 45 -25.51 2.70 -18.94
N GLY A 46 -25.76 3.43 -20.04
CA GLY A 46 -26.05 2.84 -21.35
C GLY A 46 -24.83 2.57 -22.23
N ASP A 47 -23.63 3.03 -21.84
CA ASP A 47 -22.41 2.87 -22.63
C ASP A 47 -21.20 2.63 -21.72
N ALA A 48 -20.88 1.36 -21.52
CA ALA A 48 -19.76 0.93 -20.66
C ALA A 48 -18.40 1.43 -21.18
N ALA A 49 -18.21 1.57 -22.50
CA ALA A 49 -16.95 2.02 -23.07
C ALA A 49 -16.74 3.52 -22.82
N VAL A 50 -17.78 4.34 -23.06
CA VAL A 50 -17.75 5.77 -22.72
C VAL A 50 -17.60 5.98 -21.22
N SER A 51 -18.32 5.21 -20.40
CA SER A 51 -18.20 5.22 -18.94
C SER A 51 -16.76 4.97 -18.49
N ALA A 52 -16.10 3.97 -19.09
CA ALA A 52 -14.72 3.61 -18.77
C ALA A 52 -13.72 4.70 -19.18
N ILE A 53 -13.82 5.20 -20.42
CA ILE A 53 -12.92 6.23 -20.95
C ILE A 53 -13.07 7.55 -20.21
N VAL A 54 -14.30 8.03 -20.01
CA VAL A 54 -14.55 9.28 -19.28
C VAL A 54 -14.13 9.12 -17.83
N GLY A 55 -14.47 8.00 -17.19
CA GLY A 55 -14.04 7.68 -15.82
C GLY A 55 -12.53 7.76 -15.66
N ALA A 56 -11.78 7.04 -16.50
CA ALA A 56 -10.31 7.01 -16.45
C ALA A 56 -9.70 8.38 -16.78
N THR A 57 -10.10 9.02 -17.88
CA THR A 57 -9.48 10.28 -18.32
C THR A 57 -9.72 11.41 -17.33
N ALA A 58 -10.95 11.54 -16.81
CA ALA A 58 -11.28 12.55 -15.81
C ALA A 58 -10.52 12.31 -14.50
N SER A 59 -10.50 11.07 -14.00
CA SER A 59 -9.89 10.79 -12.69
C SER A 59 -8.36 10.86 -12.72
N PHE A 60 -7.70 10.29 -13.73
CA PHE A 60 -6.25 10.43 -13.90
C PHE A 60 -5.87 11.90 -14.13
N GLY A 61 -6.64 12.63 -14.94
CA GLY A 61 -6.42 14.05 -15.19
C GLY A 61 -6.51 14.89 -13.92
N VAL A 62 -7.56 14.71 -13.11
CA VAL A 62 -7.73 15.46 -11.85
C VAL A 62 -6.64 15.09 -10.84
N ILE A 63 -6.32 13.80 -10.66
CA ILE A 63 -5.25 13.37 -9.74
C ILE A 63 -3.89 13.91 -10.19
N PHE A 64 -3.61 13.92 -11.50
CA PHE A 64 -2.40 14.54 -12.05
C PHE A 64 -2.33 16.03 -11.75
N MET A 65 -3.43 16.78 -11.95
CA MET A 65 -3.46 18.20 -11.63
C MET A 65 -3.23 18.46 -10.14
N ILE A 66 -3.88 17.69 -9.26
CA ILE A 66 -3.72 17.81 -7.80
C ILE A 66 -2.27 17.51 -7.38
N THR A 67 -1.67 16.44 -7.91
CA THR A 67 -0.26 16.08 -7.61
C THR A 67 0.73 17.06 -8.21
N ALA A 68 0.46 17.66 -9.37
CA ALA A 68 1.31 18.69 -9.96
C ALA A 68 1.35 19.98 -9.12
N ILE A 69 0.28 20.30 -8.40
CA ILE A 69 0.19 21.47 -7.50
C ILE A 69 0.36 21.13 -6.02
N GLU A 70 0.80 19.90 -5.69
CA GLU A 70 0.85 19.35 -4.33
C GLU A 70 1.39 20.33 -3.28
N ASP A 71 2.58 20.92 -3.49
CA ASP A 71 3.20 21.85 -2.54
C ASP A 71 2.29 23.04 -2.19
N HIS A 72 1.66 23.64 -3.21
CA HIS A 72 0.80 24.79 -3.02
C HIS A 72 -0.46 24.38 -2.26
N LEU A 73 -1.01 23.21 -2.61
CA LEU A 73 -2.18 22.66 -1.94
C LEU A 73 -1.85 22.30 -0.47
N LYS A 74 -0.75 21.60 -0.20
CA LYS A 74 -0.29 21.28 1.17
C LYS A 74 -0.01 22.54 1.98
N LYS A 75 0.66 23.54 1.40
CA LYS A 75 0.90 24.83 2.07
C LYS A 75 -0.40 25.55 2.43
N PHE A 76 -1.35 25.59 1.48
CA PHE A 76 -2.67 26.18 1.70
C PHE A 76 -3.44 25.45 2.81
N LEU A 77 -3.51 24.12 2.74
CA LEU A 77 -4.22 23.29 3.71
C LEU A 77 -3.61 23.39 5.11
N ASN A 78 -2.28 23.38 5.21
CA ASN A 78 -1.56 23.51 6.48
C ASN A 78 -1.75 24.88 7.14
N GLY A 79 -1.96 25.93 6.35
CA GLY A 79 -2.25 27.27 6.84
C GLY A 79 -3.70 27.48 7.31
N ALA A 80 -4.61 26.56 6.98
CA ALA A 80 -6.02 26.70 7.31
C ALA A 80 -6.32 26.32 8.77
N LYS A 81 -7.19 27.09 9.43
CA LYS A 81 -7.67 26.78 10.80
C LYS A 81 -8.34 25.39 10.87
N ALA A 82 -9.03 25.00 9.80
CA ALA A 82 -9.72 23.72 9.69
C ALA A 82 -8.90 22.64 8.97
N LYS A 83 -7.55 22.68 9.02
CA LYS A 83 -6.65 21.77 8.27
C LYS A 83 -7.06 20.29 8.32
N ASN A 84 -7.42 19.78 9.51
CA ASN A 84 -7.75 18.38 9.70
C ASN A 84 -9.03 17.98 8.95
N ALA A 85 -10.03 18.86 8.95
CA ALA A 85 -11.26 18.63 8.21
C ALA A 85 -11.02 18.70 6.71
N LEU A 86 -10.22 19.67 6.23
CA LEU A 86 -9.91 19.81 4.81
C LEU A 86 -9.10 18.62 4.28
N PHE A 87 -8.13 18.10 5.04
CA PHE A 87 -7.42 16.88 4.66
C PHE A 87 -8.36 15.66 4.61
N ARG A 88 -9.32 15.53 5.53
CA ARG A 88 -10.33 14.45 5.49
C ARG A 88 -11.21 14.54 4.25
N VAL A 89 -11.64 15.75 3.88
CA VAL A 89 -12.38 16.00 2.64
C VAL A 89 -11.52 15.63 1.42
N LEU A 90 -10.25 16.04 1.40
CA LEU A 90 -9.33 15.70 0.32
C LEU A 90 -9.11 14.19 0.19
N ILE A 91 -8.94 13.47 1.31
CA ILE A 91 -8.84 11.99 1.30
C ILE A 91 -10.08 11.41 0.63
N TYR A 92 -11.27 11.78 1.09
CA TYR A 92 -12.53 11.22 0.57
C TYR A 92 -12.68 11.45 -0.94
N LEU A 93 -12.40 12.67 -1.42
CA LEU A 93 -12.46 13.00 -2.85
C LEU A 93 -11.40 12.22 -3.65
N LEU A 94 -10.16 12.16 -3.16
CA LEU A 94 -9.10 11.38 -3.81
C LEU A 94 -9.44 9.88 -3.82
N SER A 95 -10.07 9.33 -2.79
CA SER A 95 -10.51 7.94 -2.75
C SER A 95 -11.54 7.63 -3.84
N ILE A 96 -12.50 8.52 -4.07
CA ILE A 96 -13.47 8.38 -5.16
C ILE A 96 -12.78 8.42 -6.53
N LEU A 97 -11.85 9.37 -6.71
CA LEU A 97 -11.07 9.48 -7.94
C LEU A 97 -10.17 8.27 -8.16
N CYS A 98 -9.58 7.68 -7.11
CA CYS A 98 -8.85 6.42 -7.20
C CYS A 98 -9.74 5.31 -7.74
N VAL A 99 -10.92 5.09 -7.15
CA VAL A 99 -11.84 4.05 -7.62
C VAL A 99 -12.23 4.29 -9.08
N ALA A 100 -12.50 5.54 -9.48
CA ALA A 100 -12.80 5.90 -10.86
C ALA A 100 -11.63 5.56 -11.83
N SER A 101 -10.38 5.86 -11.44
CA SER A 101 -9.18 5.54 -12.23
C SER A 101 -9.01 4.04 -12.40
N TRP A 102 -9.17 3.29 -11.30
CA TRP A 102 -9.05 1.83 -11.31
C TRP A 102 -10.14 1.22 -12.18
N ARG A 103 -11.40 1.58 -11.96
CA ARG A 103 -12.53 1.10 -12.76
C ARG A 103 -12.34 1.40 -14.24
N GLY A 104 -12.10 2.66 -14.58
CA GLY A 104 -11.99 3.07 -15.97
C GLY A 104 -10.87 2.35 -16.72
N LEU A 105 -9.66 2.32 -16.16
CA LEU A 105 -8.54 1.64 -16.80
C LEU A 105 -8.73 0.12 -16.84
N TRP A 106 -9.26 -0.48 -15.79
CA TRP A 106 -9.57 -1.91 -15.75
C TRP A 106 -10.55 -2.31 -16.86
N MET A 107 -11.65 -1.55 -17.01
CA MET A 107 -12.64 -1.80 -18.06
C MET A 107 -12.08 -1.58 -19.47
N ILE A 108 -11.23 -0.55 -19.66
CA ILE A 108 -10.53 -0.35 -20.94
C ILE A 108 -9.68 -1.58 -21.29
N VAL A 109 -8.91 -2.10 -20.33
CA VAL A 109 -8.08 -3.30 -20.54
C VAL A 109 -8.94 -4.53 -20.81
N ASP A 110 -10.05 -4.71 -20.10
CA ASP A 110 -10.98 -5.82 -20.32
C ASP A 110 -11.60 -5.75 -21.72
N TYR A 111 -11.97 -4.55 -22.18
CA TYR A 111 -12.55 -4.33 -23.50
C TYR A 111 -11.58 -4.69 -24.62
N TYR A 112 -10.31 -4.27 -24.53
CA TYR A 112 -9.33 -4.47 -25.60
C TYR A 112 -8.57 -5.80 -25.54
N THR A 113 -8.36 -6.36 -24.35
CA THR A 113 -7.52 -7.56 -24.17
C THR A 113 -8.28 -8.80 -23.71
N THR A 114 -9.59 -8.69 -23.43
CA THR A 114 -10.47 -9.75 -22.92
C THR A 114 -10.05 -10.31 -21.56
N ASN A 115 -10.90 -11.13 -20.93
CA ASN A 115 -10.64 -11.79 -19.64
C ASN A 115 -9.96 -13.16 -19.78
N SER A 116 -9.15 -13.36 -20.83
CA SER A 116 -8.42 -14.61 -21.05
C SER A 116 -7.26 -14.79 -20.07
N SER A 117 -6.86 -16.03 -19.78
CA SER A 117 -5.70 -16.34 -18.94
C SER A 117 -4.39 -15.76 -19.49
N THR A 118 -4.25 -15.69 -20.82
CA THR A 118 -3.10 -15.06 -21.47
C THR A 118 -3.07 -13.56 -21.18
N SER A 119 -4.19 -12.86 -21.34
CA SER A 119 -4.29 -11.45 -20.96
C SER A 119 -3.97 -11.26 -19.48
N ALA A 120 -4.49 -12.13 -18.61
CA ALA A 120 -4.20 -12.06 -17.18
C ALA A 120 -2.70 -12.18 -16.85
N GLY A 121 -2.01 -13.17 -17.45
CA GLY A 121 -0.57 -13.36 -17.26
C GLY A 121 0.26 -12.20 -17.80
N VAL A 122 -0.10 -11.67 -18.98
CA VAL A 122 0.58 -10.52 -19.59
C VAL A 122 0.37 -9.25 -18.75
N SER A 123 -0.87 -8.95 -18.33
CA SER A 123 -1.16 -7.81 -17.45
C SER A 123 -0.41 -7.92 -16.12
N HIS A 124 -0.45 -9.10 -15.49
CA HIS A 124 0.27 -9.34 -14.24
C HIS A 124 1.78 -9.10 -14.39
N GLY A 125 2.40 -9.68 -15.41
CA GLY A 125 3.84 -9.56 -15.67
C GLY A 125 4.26 -8.12 -16.01
N ILE A 126 3.56 -7.46 -16.94
CA ILE A 126 3.87 -6.08 -17.35
C ILE A 126 3.66 -5.11 -16.18
N GLY A 127 2.53 -5.21 -15.48
CA GLY A 127 2.23 -4.34 -14.34
C GLY A 127 3.29 -4.46 -13.25
N PHE A 128 3.67 -5.70 -12.89
CA PHE A 128 4.73 -5.93 -11.90
C PHE A 128 6.10 -5.43 -12.39
N PHE A 129 6.43 -5.66 -13.67
CA PHE A 129 7.68 -5.21 -14.24
C PHE A 129 7.82 -3.68 -14.20
N ILE A 130 6.76 -2.92 -14.53
CA ILE A 130 6.75 -1.46 -14.46
C ILE A 130 7.07 -0.98 -13.03
N VAL A 131 6.37 -1.51 -12.02
CA VAL A 131 6.59 -1.08 -10.62
C VAL A 131 7.94 -1.56 -10.09
N LEU A 132 8.47 -2.68 -10.57
CA LEU A 132 9.79 -3.17 -10.22
C LEU A 132 10.90 -2.29 -10.79
N MET A 133 10.84 -1.96 -12.08
CA MET A 133 11.79 -1.05 -12.75
C MET A 133 11.79 0.34 -12.14
N LEU A 134 10.62 0.77 -11.66
CA LEU A 134 10.47 2.03 -10.96
C LEU A 134 10.67 1.90 -9.43
N ASN A 135 11.17 0.78 -8.90
CA ASN A 135 11.43 0.61 -7.46
C ASN A 135 10.23 1.03 -6.55
N THR A 136 9.01 0.80 -7.02
CA THR A 136 7.75 1.08 -6.31
C THR A 136 6.83 -0.13 -6.15
N PRO A 137 7.33 -1.38 -6.00
CA PRO A 137 6.45 -2.55 -5.90
C PRO A 137 5.58 -2.51 -4.65
N ARG A 138 5.95 -1.77 -3.59
CA ARG A 138 5.09 -1.56 -2.41
C ARG A 138 3.75 -0.89 -2.75
N SER A 139 3.67 -0.19 -3.88
CA SER A 139 2.44 0.46 -4.34
C SER A 139 1.36 -0.54 -4.77
N ILE A 140 1.70 -1.83 -4.95
CA ILE A 140 0.72 -2.89 -5.20
C ILE A 140 0.07 -3.38 -3.90
N ILE A 141 0.56 -2.99 -2.74
CA ILE A 141 0.08 -3.49 -1.45
C ILE A 141 -0.98 -2.54 -0.90
N ALA A 142 -2.19 -3.07 -0.74
CA ALA A 142 -3.27 -2.46 0.02
C ALA A 142 -3.44 -3.16 1.38
N VAL A 143 -4.37 -2.67 2.20
CA VAL A 143 -4.83 -3.38 3.40
C VAL A 143 -5.34 -4.79 3.00
N PRO A 144 -5.04 -5.89 3.71
CA PRO A 144 -4.38 -5.97 5.01
C PRO A 144 -2.85 -5.93 4.96
N GLY A 145 -2.22 -6.08 3.79
CA GLY A 145 -0.76 -6.22 3.67
C GLY A 145 0.02 -4.99 4.13
N TYR A 146 -0.58 -3.80 4.03
CA TYR A 146 -0.07 -2.58 4.64
C TYR A 146 -1.24 -1.76 5.20
N CYS A 147 -1.10 -1.34 6.45
CA CYS A 147 -2.14 -0.57 7.14
C CYS A 147 -1.57 0.72 7.75
N VAL A 148 -2.12 1.86 7.31
CA VAL A 148 -1.80 3.19 7.83
C VAL A 148 -2.83 3.60 8.87
N SER A 149 -2.37 4.16 9.99
CA SER A 149 -3.22 4.75 11.01
C SER A 149 -3.00 6.26 11.06
N GLU A 150 -4.07 7.04 10.92
CA GLU A 150 -3.99 8.50 11.12
C GLU A 150 -3.70 8.85 12.60
N ARG A 151 -3.78 7.88 13.52
CA ARG A 151 -3.35 8.04 14.93
C ARG A 151 -1.84 8.23 15.06
N GLN A 152 -1.09 7.73 14.08
CA GLN A 152 0.37 7.77 14.07
C GLN A 152 0.90 8.76 13.04
N THR A 153 0.23 8.87 11.90
CA THR A 153 0.73 9.59 10.72
C THR A 153 -0.15 10.80 10.44
N GLU A 154 0.46 11.96 10.22
CA GLU A 154 -0.31 13.12 9.78
C GLU A 154 -0.76 12.91 8.32
N PRO A 155 -2.03 13.16 7.98
CA PRO A 155 -2.51 13.06 6.59
C PRO A 155 -1.65 13.84 5.58
N SER A 156 -1.10 14.98 5.97
CA SER A 156 -0.23 15.83 5.14
C SER A 156 1.07 15.13 4.69
N GLU A 157 1.53 14.11 5.42
CA GLU A 157 2.77 13.38 5.13
C GLU A 157 2.55 12.22 4.14
N VAL A 158 1.32 11.69 4.07
CA VAL A 158 0.98 10.49 3.29
C VAL A 158 0.26 10.82 1.98
N ILE A 159 -0.57 11.87 2.00
CA ILE A 159 -1.40 12.24 0.85
C ILE A 159 -0.52 12.89 -0.23
N LEU A 160 -0.80 12.55 -1.49
CA LEU A 160 -0.14 13.09 -2.67
C LEU A 160 1.35 12.76 -2.79
N THR A 161 1.87 11.73 -2.12
CA THR A 161 3.28 11.36 -2.25
C THR A 161 3.64 11.02 -3.70
N VAL A 162 4.46 11.88 -4.31
CA VAL A 162 4.97 11.74 -5.68
C VAL A 162 6.34 11.07 -5.69
N LYS A 163 6.60 10.22 -6.68
CA LYS A 163 7.92 9.64 -6.91
C LYS A 163 8.84 10.63 -7.60
N HIS A 164 9.98 10.91 -6.98
CA HIS A 164 11.01 11.76 -7.55
C HIS A 164 11.99 10.95 -8.43
N CYS A 165 11.65 10.73 -9.70
CA CYS A 165 12.52 10.06 -10.67
C CYS A 165 13.51 11.01 -11.35
N LEU A 166 13.09 12.23 -11.68
CA LEU A 166 13.92 13.19 -12.41
C LEU A 166 14.30 14.37 -11.52
N ARG A 167 15.60 14.68 -11.50
CA ARG A 167 16.14 15.91 -10.92
C ARG A 167 16.50 16.86 -12.06
N SER A 168 15.66 17.89 -12.25
CA SER A 168 15.93 18.97 -13.21
C SER A 168 16.47 20.19 -12.47
N LYS A 169 17.22 21.05 -13.19
CA LYS A 169 17.65 22.36 -12.67
C LYS A 169 16.44 23.26 -12.35
N THR A 170 15.31 23.02 -13.00
CA THR A 170 14.06 23.75 -12.74
C THR A 170 13.09 22.87 -11.96
N ALA A 171 12.83 23.24 -10.71
CA ALA A 171 12.00 22.49 -9.77
C ALA A 171 10.58 22.21 -10.30
N CYS A 172 9.98 23.17 -11.03
CA CYS A 172 8.63 23.02 -11.60
C CYS A 172 8.55 21.89 -12.66
N TYR A 173 9.48 21.87 -13.63
CA TYR A 173 9.50 20.83 -14.67
C TYR A 173 9.77 19.44 -14.09
N SER A 174 10.67 19.35 -13.10
CA SER A 174 10.90 18.10 -12.36
C SER A 174 9.61 17.62 -11.69
N ARG A 175 8.82 18.51 -11.08
CA ARG A 175 7.56 18.17 -10.43
C ARG A 175 6.52 17.62 -11.41
N ILE A 176 6.20 18.38 -12.46
CA ILE A 176 5.18 17.97 -13.44
C ILE A 176 5.50 16.58 -14.00
N TRP A 177 6.78 16.33 -14.31
CA TRP A 177 7.21 15.04 -14.80
C TRP A 177 7.09 13.93 -13.74
N ASN A 178 7.53 14.20 -12.51
CA ASN A 178 7.40 13.25 -11.42
C ASN A 178 5.93 12.90 -11.14
N SER A 179 5.03 13.88 -11.17
CA SER A 179 3.58 13.68 -11.09
C SER A 179 3.07 12.83 -12.27
N PHE A 180 3.56 13.08 -13.49
CA PHE A 180 3.19 12.28 -14.66
C PHE A 180 3.60 10.81 -14.50
N VAL A 181 4.85 10.55 -14.11
CA VAL A 181 5.36 9.20 -13.89
C VAL A 181 4.58 8.50 -12.78
N THR A 182 4.31 9.18 -11.66
CA THR A 182 3.52 8.60 -10.57
C THR A 182 2.10 8.27 -10.99
N VAL A 183 1.40 9.22 -11.61
CA VAL A 183 -0.02 9.07 -11.92
C VAL A 183 -0.22 8.13 -13.09
N PHE A 184 0.41 8.38 -14.23
CA PHE A 184 0.11 7.64 -15.46
C PHE A 184 0.92 6.35 -15.61
N ILE A 185 2.17 6.30 -15.17
CA ILE A 185 3.02 5.11 -15.38
C ILE A 185 2.89 4.15 -14.19
N ILE A 186 3.16 4.62 -12.97
CA ILE A 186 3.09 3.78 -11.77
C ILE A 186 1.64 3.43 -11.46
N GLY A 187 0.74 4.41 -11.49
CA GLY A 187 -0.70 4.19 -11.30
C GLY A 187 -1.28 3.15 -12.26
N ALA A 188 -1.00 3.28 -13.57
CA ALA A 188 -1.45 2.28 -14.54
C ALA A 188 -0.78 0.91 -14.30
N GLY A 189 0.52 0.87 -14.00
CA GLY A 189 1.23 -0.38 -13.70
C GLY A 189 0.63 -1.15 -12.52
N VAL A 190 0.26 -0.45 -11.44
CA VAL A 190 -0.41 -1.04 -10.27
C VAL A 190 -1.79 -1.60 -10.66
N ILE A 191 -2.62 -0.84 -11.37
CA ILE A 191 -3.96 -1.27 -11.79
C ILE A 191 -3.87 -2.50 -12.70
N VAL A 192 -2.96 -2.49 -13.69
CA VAL A 192 -2.76 -3.59 -14.63
C VAL A 192 -2.24 -4.85 -13.93
N TYR A 193 -1.34 -4.71 -12.95
CA TYR A 193 -0.91 -5.83 -12.10
C TYR A 193 -2.09 -6.42 -11.31
N TRP A 194 -2.88 -5.58 -10.65
CA TRP A 194 -4.02 -6.01 -9.85
C TRP A 194 -5.06 -6.73 -10.70
N ARG A 195 -5.36 -6.18 -11.88
CA ARG A 195 -6.27 -6.78 -12.85
C ARG A 195 -5.82 -8.16 -13.30
N GLY A 196 -4.55 -8.30 -13.69
CA GLY A 196 -3.98 -9.60 -14.07
C GLY A 196 -4.04 -10.61 -12.92
N THR A 197 -3.63 -10.19 -11.73
CA THR A 197 -3.65 -11.03 -10.52
C THR A 197 -5.07 -11.46 -10.14
N TRP A 198 -6.04 -10.56 -10.23
CA TRP A 198 -7.45 -10.84 -9.94
C TRP A 198 -7.99 -11.96 -10.84
N ILE A 199 -7.72 -11.91 -12.14
CA ILE A 199 -8.17 -12.96 -13.06
C ILE A 199 -7.41 -14.27 -12.84
N ILE A 200 -6.12 -14.22 -12.50
CA ILE A 200 -5.36 -15.42 -12.11
C ILE A 200 -6.01 -16.09 -10.88
N VAL A 201 -6.27 -15.33 -9.80
CA VAL A 201 -6.94 -15.86 -8.59
C VAL A 201 -8.34 -16.40 -8.94
N ALA A 202 -9.09 -15.68 -9.77
CA ALA A 202 -10.40 -16.15 -10.22
C ALA A 202 -10.30 -17.48 -10.98
N SER A 203 -9.33 -17.62 -11.89
CA SER A 203 -9.13 -18.86 -12.65
C SER A 203 -8.80 -20.08 -11.78
N VAL A 204 -8.09 -19.86 -10.66
CA VAL A 204 -7.74 -20.91 -9.69
C VAL A 204 -8.92 -21.29 -8.80
N THR A 205 -9.77 -20.32 -8.42
CA THR A 205 -10.85 -20.54 -7.45
C THR A 205 -12.21 -20.86 -8.09
N TRP A 206 -12.43 -20.48 -9.34
CA TRP A 206 -13.67 -20.71 -10.08
C TRP A 206 -14.07 -22.19 -10.26
N PRO A 207 -13.14 -23.16 -10.40
CA PRO A 207 -13.48 -24.59 -10.49
C PRO A 207 -14.30 -25.15 -9.32
N CYS A 208 -14.44 -24.40 -8.21
CA CYS A 208 -15.26 -24.78 -7.05
C CYS A 208 -16.79 -24.68 -7.26
N GLY A 209 -17.25 -24.19 -8.42
CA GLY A 209 -18.63 -24.34 -8.91
C GLY A 209 -19.67 -23.32 -8.42
N SER A 210 -19.43 -22.58 -7.33
CA SER A 210 -20.31 -21.47 -6.92
C SER A 210 -19.52 -20.23 -6.53
N LYS A 211 -20.11 -19.04 -6.76
CA LYS A 211 -19.50 -17.74 -6.40
C LYS A 211 -19.13 -17.72 -4.92
N PHE A 212 -20.00 -18.21 -4.03
CA PHE A 212 -19.72 -18.31 -2.60
C PHE A 212 -18.46 -19.16 -2.31
N LYS A 213 -18.37 -20.39 -2.84
CA LYS A 213 -17.23 -21.29 -2.59
C LYS A 213 -15.92 -20.70 -3.11
N SER A 214 -15.93 -20.15 -4.33
CA SER A 214 -14.78 -19.45 -4.92
C SER A 214 -14.36 -18.25 -4.05
N SER A 215 -15.32 -17.47 -3.53
CA SER A 215 -15.04 -16.30 -2.68
C SER A 215 -14.40 -16.69 -1.34
N VAL A 216 -14.92 -17.74 -0.69
CA VAL A 216 -14.35 -18.26 0.56
C VAL A 216 -12.95 -18.82 0.33
N LEU A 217 -12.72 -19.53 -0.78
CA LEU A 217 -11.40 -20.05 -1.13
C LEU A 217 -10.40 -18.92 -1.41
N ALA A 218 -10.78 -17.89 -2.18
CA ALA A 218 -9.94 -16.72 -2.44
C ALA A 218 -9.59 -15.98 -1.14
N LEU A 219 -10.58 -15.77 -0.26
CA LEU A 219 -10.37 -15.14 1.04
C LEU A 219 -9.42 -15.95 1.92
N GLY A 220 -9.64 -17.27 1.99
CA GLY A 220 -8.80 -18.20 2.76
C GLY A 220 -7.36 -18.22 2.27
N LEU A 221 -7.15 -18.27 0.95
CA LEU A 221 -5.83 -18.17 0.33
C LEU A 221 -5.15 -16.84 0.67
N GLY A 222 -5.86 -15.73 0.51
CA GLY A 222 -5.33 -14.40 0.79
C GLY A 222 -4.93 -14.20 2.25
N TYR A 223 -5.79 -14.62 3.19
CA TYR A 223 -5.49 -14.53 4.63
C TYR A 223 -4.38 -15.49 5.06
N ALA A 224 -4.30 -16.69 4.48
CA ALA A 224 -3.19 -17.60 4.74
C ALA A 224 -1.84 -16.97 4.33
N VAL A 225 -1.77 -16.39 3.14
CA VAL A 225 -0.57 -15.69 2.65
C VAL A 225 -0.24 -14.49 3.55
N PHE A 226 -1.23 -13.63 3.85
CA PHE A 226 -1.01 -12.47 4.71
C PHE A 226 -0.51 -12.85 6.11
N ILE A 227 -1.14 -13.84 6.76
CA ILE A 227 -0.75 -14.29 8.10
C ILE A 227 0.67 -14.88 8.08
N ALA A 228 0.99 -15.68 7.06
CA ALA A 228 2.34 -16.22 6.88
C ALA A 228 3.36 -15.08 6.71
N CYS A 229 3.09 -14.10 5.84
CA CYS A 229 3.92 -12.93 5.66
C CYS A 229 4.03 -12.07 6.94
N TYR A 230 2.96 -11.94 7.72
CA TYR A 230 2.95 -11.20 8.97
C TYR A 230 3.96 -11.77 9.97
N PHE A 231 3.93 -13.09 10.21
CA PHE A 231 4.90 -13.74 11.07
C PHE A 231 6.33 -13.74 10.49
N MET A 232 6.47 -13.95 9.18
CA MET A 232 7.78 -13.87 8.51
C MET A 232 8.39 -12.48 8.60
N SER A 233 7.59 -11.41 8.52
CA SER A 233 8.08 -10.03 8.58
C SER A 233 8.80 -9.73 9.89
N GLU A 234 8.33 -10.28 11.02
CA GLU A 234 8.95 -10.06 12.33
C GLU A 234 10.34 -10.69 12.39
N TYR A 235 10.50 -11.88 11.83
CA TYR A 235 11.79 -12.55 11.75
C TYR A 235 12.75 -11.80 10.81
N LEU A 236 12.27 -11.42 9.63
CA LEU A 236 13.10 -10.73 8.63
C LEU A 236 13.58 -9.37 9.15
N LEU A 237 12.71 -8.56 9.75
CA LEU A 237 13.07 -7.29 10.38
C LEU A 237 14.11 -7.46 11.49
N SER A 238 14.05 -8.54 12.27
CA SER A 238 15.05 -8.82 13.32
C SER A 238 16.44 -9.16 12.76
N SER A 239 16.49 -9.76 11.56
CA SER A 239 17.74 -10.15 10.89
C SER A 239 18.45 -8.98 10.17
N GLU A 240 17.75 -7.86 9.95
CA GLU A 240 18.29 -6.66 9.29
C GLU A 240 19.44 -6.03 10.08
N LEU A 241 19.37 -6.06 11.41
CA LEU A 241 20.40 -5.48 12.28
C LEU A 241 21.77 -6.16 12.15
N TYR A 242 21.81 -7.40 11.66
CA TYR A 242 23.03 -8.22 11.65
C TYR A 242 23.85 -8.09 10.34
N MET A 243 23.21 -7.72 9.23
CA MET A 243 23.77 -7.95 7.88
C MET A 243 24.24 -6.69 7.14
N ALA A 244 24.32 -5.53 7.82
CA ALA A 244 24.56 -4.22 7.21
C ALA A 244 25.97 -3.99 6.61
N HIS A 245 26.91 -4.94 6.73
CA HIS A 245 28.33 -4.69 6.45
C HIS A 245 28.87 -5.24 5.11
N VAL A 246 28.04 -5.87 4.26
CA VAL A 246 28.52 -6.47 2.99
C VAL A 246 27.56 -6.19 1.81
N LEU A 247 28.10 -5.74 0.67
CA LEU A 247 27.34 -5.36 -0.53
C LEU A 247 26.49 -6.52 -1.11
N LEU A 248 27.04 -7.73 -1.14
CA LEU A 248 26.32 -8.93 -1.61
C LEU A 248 25.08 -9.23 -0.76
N LEU A 249 25.20 -9.06 0.56
CA LEU A 249 24.10 -9.23 1.51
C LEU A 249 22.99 -8.18 1.28
N ARG A 250 23.35 -6.94 0.94
CA ARG A 250 22.37 -5.89 0.59
C ARG A 250 21.61 -6.17 -0.72
N ALA A 251 22.29 -6.70 -1.74
CA ALA A 251 21.63 -7.10 -2.98
C ALA A 251 20.65 -8.26 -2.73
N MET A 252 21.05 -9.26 -1.95
CA MET A 252 20.17 -10.37 -1.55
C MET A 252 18.97 -9.89 -0.73
N GLN A 253 19.17 -8.96 0.21
CA GLN A 253 18.08 -8.36 0.99
C GLN A 253 17.04 -7.66 0.09
N THR A 254 17.51 -6.88 -0.89
CA THR A 254 16.60 -6.26 -1.87
C THR A 254 15.77 -7.33 -2.60
N VAL A 255 16.38 -8.41 -3.08
CA VAL A 255 15.65 -9.50 -3.75
C VAL A 255 14.62 -10.14 -2.83
N VAL A 256 14.97 -10.39 -1.55
CA VAL A 256 14.05 -10.94 -0.56
C VAL A 256 12.88 -9.98 -0.29
N GLU A 257 13.13 -8.68 -0.10
CA GLU A 257 12.08 -7.66 0.09
C GLU A 257 11.12 -7.65 -1.10
N LYS A 258 11.65 -7.61 -2.33
CA LYS A 258 10.84 -7.54 -3.55
C LYS A 258 10.01 -8.81 -3.73
N SER A 259 10.59 -9.98 -3.43
CA SER A 259 9.88 -11.27 -3.47
C SER A 259 8.79 -11.35 -2.40
N PHE A 260 9.07 -10.85 -1.20
CA PHE A 260 8.12 -10.77 -0.11
C PHE A 260 6.94 -9.86 -0.46
N VAL A 261 7.21 -8.66 -0.97
CA VAL A 261 6.17 -7.70 -1.41
C VAL A 261 5.34 -8.32 -2.54
N TYR A 262 5.96 -9.03 -3.49
CA TYR A 262 5.24 -9.73 -4.55
C TYR A 262 4.27 -10.79 -4.00
N LEU A 263 4.74 -11.67 -3.10
CA LEU A 263 3.89 -12.69 -2.47
C LEU A 263 2.76 -12.06 -1.66
N LEU A 264 3.07 -11.02 -0.88
CA LEU A 264 2.08 -10.28 -0.11
C LEU A 264 1.03 -9.62 -1.01
N GLY A 265 1.45 -9.04 -2.14
CA GLY A 265 0.55 -8.46 -3.14
C GLY A 265 -0.45 -9.47 -3.68
N PHE A 266 0.00 -10.68 -4.00
CA PHE A 266 -0.88 -11.77 -4.41
C PHE A 266 -1.91 -12.11 -3.33
N GLY A 267 -1.47 -12.24 -2.07
CA GLY A 267 -2.34 -12.49 -0.93
C GLY A 267 -3.40 -11.39 -0.74
N VAL A 268 -2.99 -10.13 -0.84
CA VAL A 268 -3.89 -8.97 -0.72
C VAL A 268 -4.96 -8.99 -1.82
N VAL A 269 -4.58 -9.22 -3.08
CA VAL A 269 -5.56 -9.29 -4.19
C VAL A 269 -6.56 -10.42 -3.96
N ALA A 270 -6.11 -11.59 -3.50
CA ALA A 270 -6.99 -12.71 -3.18
C ALA A 270 -7.96 -12.40 -2.02
N SER A 271 -7.48 -11.74 -0.96
CA SER A 271 -8.33 -11.27 0.14
C SER A 271 -9.38 -10.26 -0.33
N TRP A 272 -8.99 -9.28 -1.15
CA TRP A 272 -9.90 -8.29 -1.71
C TRP A 272 -10.97 -8.95 -2.57
N GLN A 273 -10.59 -9.87 -3.46
CA GLN A 273 -11.52 -10.61 -4.30
C GLN A 273 -12.52 -11.42 -3.47
N GLY A 274 -12.03 -12.15 -2.47
CA GLY A 274 -12.87 -12.94 -1.60
C GLY A 274 -13.90 -12.09 -0.85
N ILE A 275 -13.47 -10.98 -0.24
CA ILE A 275 -14.38 -10.05 0.46
C ILE A 275 -15.36 -9.42 -0.51
N TRP A 276 -14.90 -8.91 -1.66
CA TRP A 276 -15.75 -8.25 -2.64
C TRP A 276 -16.87 -9.16 -3.12
N HIS A 277 -16.54 -10.38 -3.50
CA HIS A 277 -17.53 -11.34 -3.97
C HIS A 277 -18.45 -11.86 -2.85
N LEU A 278 -17.97 -11.98 -1.61
CA LEU A 278 -18.86 -12.27 -0.47
C LEU A 278 -19.86 -11.14 -0.24
N MET A 279 -19.43 -9.88 -0.36
CA MET A 279 -20.33 -8.73 -0.26
C MET A 279 -21.35 -8.73 -1.41
N ASP A 280 -20.98 -9.18 -2.61
CA ASP A 280 -21.95 -9.37 -3.70
C ASP A 280 -23.01 -10.43 -3.40
N VAL A 281 -22.65 -11.46 -2.64
CA VAL A 281 -23.58 -12.54 -2.27
C VAL A 281 -24.50 -12.10 -1.12
N TYR A 282 -24.01 -11.33 -0.16
CA TYR A 282 -24.73 -11.06 1.09
C TYR A 282 -25.28 -9.64 1.26
N LEU A 283 -24.63 -8.62 0.68
CA LEU A 283 -24.99 -7.23 0.94
C LEU A 283 -26.13 -6.80 -0.01
N LEU A 284 -27.37 -7.05 0.40
CA LEU A 284 -28.58 -6.61 -0.30
C LEU A 284 -28.56 -6.94 -1.82
N PRO A 285 -28.36 -8.22 -2.21
CA PRO A 285 -28.14 -8.60 -3.61
C PRO A 285 -29.29 -8.19 -4.54
N ASP A 286 -30.51 -8.16 -4.03
CA ASP A 286 -31.72 -7.80 -4.81
C ASP A 286 -31.92 -6.28 -4.96
N GLN A 287 -31.11 -5.45 -4.28
CA GLN A 287 -31.22 -4.00 -4.28
C GLN A 287 -29.85 -3.35 -4.59
N PRO A 288 -29.39 -3.39 -5.86
CA PRO A 288 -28.02 -3.00 -6.22
C PRO A 288 -27.69 -1.54 -5.88
N ILE A 289 -28.65 -0.61 -6.03
CA ILE A 289 -28.46 0.80 -5.67
C ILE A 289 -28.24 0.95 -4.15
N VAL A 290 -29.10 0.32 -3.34
CA VAL A 290 -29.00 0.39 -1.87
C VAL A 290 -27.73 -0.32 -1.39
N SER A 291 -27.39 -1.47 -1.99
CA SER A 291 -26.13 -2.18 -1.75
C SER A 291 -24.91 -1.30 -2.01
N ALA A 292 -24.89 -0.57 -3.14
CA ALA A 292 -23.80 0.32 -3.49
C ALA A 292 -23.69 1.52 -2.55
N LEU A 293 -24.82 2.16 -2.20
CA LEU A 293 -24.87 3.29 -1.28
C LEU A 293 -24.44 2.90 0.14
N VAL A 294 -24.95 1.78 0.66
CA VAL A 294 -24.55 1.23 1.97
C VAL A 294 -23.07 0.89 1.95
N GLY A 295 -22.61 0.20 0.91
CA GLY A 295 -21.19 -0.14 0.75
C GLY A 295 -20.29 1.08 0.75
N HIS A 296 -20.68 2.14 0.04
CA HIS A 296 -19.93 3.38 -0.02
C HIS A 296 -19.96 4.17 1.31
N PHE A 297 -21.14 4.58 1.76
CA PHE A 297 -21.27 5.54 2.87
C PHE A 297 -21.04 4.92 4.25
N VAL A 298 -21.53 3.71 4.50
CA VAL A 298 -21.33 3.06 5.81
C VAL A 298 -19.86 2.71 5.99
N ALA A 299 -19.21 2.16 4.96
CA ALA A 299 -17.80 1.83 5.03
C ALA A 299 -16.90 3.06 5.16
N ALA A 300 -17.20 4.15 4.43
CA ALA A 300 -16.53 5.43 4.64
C ALA A 300 -16.71 5.89 6.10
N GLY A 301 -17.93 5.88 6.63
CA GLY A 301 -18.22 6.26 8.01
C GLY A 301 -17.39 5.47 9.02
N VAL A 302 -17.32 4.14 8.87
CA VAL A 302 -16.46 3.27 9.70
C VAL A 302 -15.00 3.72 9.63
N LEU A 303 -14.44 3.88 8.42
CA LEU A 303 -13.03 4.23 8.25
C LEU A 303 -12.68 5.62 8.79
N PHE A 304 -13.54 6.62 8.58
CA PHE A 304 -13.33 7.96 9.12
C PHE A 304 -13.47 7.99 10.65
N LEU A 305 -14.42 7.23 11.21
CA LEU A 305 -14.62 7.12 12.66
C LEU A 305 -13.41 6.47 13.35
N PHE A 306 -12.88 5.39 12.76
CA PHE A 306 -11.73 4.66 13.32
C PHE A 306 -10.39 5.27 12.95
N GLN A 307 -10.36 6.34 12.13
CA GLN A 307 -9.15 7.01 11.66
C GLN A 307 -8.26 6.14 10.75
N GLY A 308 -8.91 5.35 9.89
CA GLY A 308 -8.31 4.49 8.87
C GLY A 308 -8.60 4.93 7.43
N SER A 309 -9.05 6.17 7.20
CA SER A 309 -9.46 6.66 5.89
C SER A 309 -8.30 6.74 4.89
N LEU A 310 -7.05 6.89 5.36
CA LEU A 310 -5.86 6.84 4.50
C LEU A 310 -5.71 5.53 3.74
N ASN A 311 -6.25 4.41 4.26
CA ASN A 311 -6.21 3.11 3.58
C ASN A 311 -7.18 3.02 2.39
N LEU A 312 -8.02 4.04 2.17
CA LEU A 312 -8.83 4.14 0.96
C LEU A 312 -8.03 4.62 -0.25
N LEU A 313 -6.85 5.19 -0.04
CA LEU A 313 -6.00 5.71 -1.11
C LEU A 313 -5.10 4.60 -1.67
N SER A 314 -4.90 4.65 -2.97
CA SER A 314 -3.95 3.81 -3.70
C SER A 314 -3.37 4.61 -4.88
N ALA A 315 -2.39 4.04 -5.58
CA ALA A 315 -1.95 4.60 -6.85
C ALA A 315 -3.16 4.70 -7.79
N PRO A 316 -3.39 5.81 -8.51
CA PRO A 316 -2.43 6.87 -8.81
C PRO A 316 -2.35 8.03 -7.79
N ALA A 317 -3.22 8.11 -6.77
CA ALA A 317 -3.18 9.24 -5.82
C ALA A 317 -2.06 9.15 -4.78
N THR A 318 -1.50 7.95 -4.59
CA THR A 318 -0.37 7.70 -3.70
C THR A 318 0.67 6.83 -4.38
N CYS A 319 1.92 6.95 -3.94
CA CYS A 319 3.02 6.12 -4.39
C CYS A 319 3.87 5.70 -3.20
N ALA A 320 4.06 4.39 -3.01
CA ALA A 320 4.95 3.86 -2.00
C ALA A 320 6.33 3.62 -2.60
N ILE A 321 7.30 4.47 -2.23
CA ILE A 321 8.69 4.44 -2.71
C ILE A 321 9.52 3.65 -1.71
N SER A 322 10.19 2.57 -2.12
CA SER A 322 11.17 1.90 -1.23
C SER A 322 12.37 2.83 -1.01
N ASP A 323 12.75 3.06 0.25
CA ASP A 323 14.00 3.74 0.58
C ASP A 323 15.15 2.75 0.36
N GLU A 324 16.25 3.18 -0.25
CA GLU A 324 17.41 2.31 -0.48
C GLU A 324 18.11 1.92 0.83
N LEU A 325 17.92 2.71 1.89
CA LEU A 325 18.59 2.53 3.19
C LEU A 325 17.77 1.71 4.19
N MET A 326 16.47 1.51 3.97
CA MET A 326 15.58 0.78 4.87
C MET A 326 14.68 -0.20 4.11
N LEU A 327 14.66 -1.46 4.57
CA LEU A 327 13.84 -2.55 4.02
C LEU A 327 12.36 -2.41 4.42
N HIS A 328 11.78 -1.27 4.04
CA HIS A 328 10.42 -0.92 4.40
C HIS A 328 9.34 -1.85 3.83
N GLY A 329 9.68 -2.76 2.92
CA GLY A 329 8.78 -3.77 2.36
C GLY A 329 8.28 -4.81 3.37
N PHE A 330 8.97 -5.02 4.49
CA PHE A 330 8.51 -5.93 5.54
C PHE A 330 7.57 -5.27 6.55
N HIS A 331 7.56 -3.93 6.63
CA HIS A 331 6.70 -3.22 7.57
C HIS A 331 5.24 -3.21 7.10
N MET A 332 4.39 -4.01 7.73
CA MET A 332 2.95 -4.08 7.43
C MET A 332 2.10 -3.00 8.13
N GLY A 333 2.72 -2.18 8.98
CA GLY A 333 2.03 -1.17 9.79
C GLY A 333 1.39 -1.74 11.06
N ASN A 334 0.92 -0.84 11.93
CA ASN A 334 0.21 -1.19 13.16
C ASN A 334 -0.91 -0.17 13.38
N PHE A 335 -2.15 -0.62 13.33
CA PHE A 335 -3.30 0.27 13.40
C PHE A 335 -3.60 0.76 14.82
N LEU A 336 -3.51 -0.13 15.80
CA LEU A 336 -3.92 0.13 17.19
C LEU A 336 -2.88 0.90 18.01
N LYS A 337 -1.61 0.93 17.59
CA LYS A 337 -0.55 1.67 18.28
C LYS A 337 -0.82 3.19 18.23
N ILE A 338 -0.58 3.89 19.34
CA ILE A 338 -0.83 5.35 19.46
C ILE A 338 0.51 6.10 19.40
N ARG A 339 0.54 7.32 18.84
CA ARG A 339 1.78 8.13 18.68
C ARG A 339 2.59 8.28 19.98
N SER A 340 1.94 8.44 21.13
CA SER A 340 2.62 8.54 22.43
C SER A 340 3.39 7.27 22.81
N GLU A 341 2.91 6.09 22.41
CA GLU A 341 3.64 4.82 22.58
C GLU A 341 4.85 4.73 21.63
N SER A 342 4.82 5.44 20.48
CA SER A 342 5.94 5.49 19.54
C SER A 342 7.07 6.41 20.01
N CYS A 343 6.75 7.56 20.62
CA CYS A 343 7.74 8.42 21.26
C CYS A 343 8.39 7.76 22.48
N LYS A 344 7.60 7.07 23.32
CA LYS A 344 8.14 6.26 24.43
C LYS A 344 8.97 5.07 23.97
N ALA A 345 8.64 4.45 22.84
CA ALA A 345 9.49 3.43 22.24
C ALA A 345 10.81 4.03 21.73
N GLY A 346 10.82 5.26 21.20
CA GLY A 346 12.05 5.98 20.85
C GLY A 346 12.95 6.30 22.05
N GLU A 347 12.36 6.61 23.21
CA GLU A 347 13.09 6.76 24.49
C GLU A 347 13.56 5.41 25.06
N ASN A 348 12.78 4.34 24.90
CA ASN A 348 13.18 3.00 25.37
C ASN A 348 14.19 2.30 24.43
N TYR A 349 14.19 2.60 23.13
CA TYR A 349 15.24 2.16 22.21
C TYR A 349 16.57 2.90 22.43
N SER A 350 16.54 4.05 23.11
CA SER A 350 17.75 4.79 23.52
C SER A 350 18.24 4.47 24.94
N LEU A 351 17.60 3.53 25.65
CA LEU A 351 17.94 3.16 27.03
C LEU A 351 18.41 1.71 27.23
N GLU A 352 18.78 1.00 26.15
CA GLU A 352 19.40 -0.34 26.26
C GLU A 352 20.59 -0.54 25.29
N TYR A 353 21.31 0.55 25.01
CA TYR A 353 22.64 0.50 24.39
C TYR A 353 23.64 1.34 25.21
N HIS A 354 23.82 0.96 26.47
CA HIS A 354 25.15 1.13 27.05
C HIS A 354 26.04 0.06 26.40
N LEU A 355 26.74 0.46 25.35
CA LEU A 355 28.01 -0.17 24.98
C LEU A 355 28.86 -0.24 26.27
N PRO A 356 29.54 -1.35 26.58
CA PRO A 356 30.63 -1.29 27.55
C PRO A 356 31.56 -0.18 27.06
N GLU A 357 31.92 0.76 27.95
CA GLU A 357 33.04 1.66 27.70
C GLU A 357 34.30 0.78 27.59
N GLU A 358 34.54 0.25 26.39
CA GLU A 358 35.85 -0.25 26.02
C GLU A 358 36.74 0.98 25.89
N ASN A 359 37.70 1.06 26.81
CA ASN A 359 38.77 2.05 26.84
C ASN A 359 39.29 2.35 25.43
N ALA A 360 38.79 3.43 24.84
CA ALA A 360 39.32 4.04 23.64
C ALA A 360 40.66 4.71 23.99
N ASN A 361 41.71 3.91 24.17
CA ASN A 361 43.08 4.42 24.26
C ASN A 361 44.20 3.42 23.90
N SER A 362 43.93 2.33 23.16
CA SER A 362 45.03 1.43 22.74
C SER A 362 45.01 0.87 21.33
N SER A 363 44.00 1.10 20.48
CA SER A 363 43.95 0.46 19.14
C SER A 363 44.25 1.39 17.96
N HIS A 364 44.35 2.71 18.16
CA HIS A 364 44.69 3.65 17.07
C HIS A 364 46.20 3.89 16.89
N ALA A 365 47.04 3.42 17.81
CA ALA A 365 48.50 3.57 17.73
C ALA A 365 49.19 2.41 16.98
N GLU A 366 48.60 1.22 16.93
CA GLU A 366 49.24 0.05 16.28
C GLU A 366 48.99 -0.03 14.76
N ILE A 367 47.92 0.59 14.25
CA ILE A 367 47.60 0.56 12.80
C ILE A 367 48.43 1.59 12.01
N LEU A 368 48.93 2.65 12.64
CA LEU A 368 49.84 3.62 11.99
C LEU A 368 51.33 3.22 12.05
N TYR A 369 51.72 2.27 12.90
CA TYR A 369 53.12 1.83 13.01
C TYR A 369 53.48 0.74 11.98
N MET A 370 52.50 -0.04 11.51
CA MET A 370 52.70 -1.10 10.51
C MET A 370 52.70 -0.61 9.05
N SER A 371 52.21 0.60 8.75
CA SER A 371 52.23 1.16 7.38
C SER A 371 53.52 1.91 7.02
N THR A 372 54.44 2.09 7.97
CA THR A 372 55.66 2.89 7.78
C THR A 372 56.93 2.03 7.61
N ILE A 373 56.85 0.71 7.81
CA ILE A 373 58.01 -0.20 7.73
C ILE A 373 58.15 -0.89 6.34
N TYR A 374 57.17 -0.77 5.44
CA TYR A 374 57.22 -1.37 4.09
C TYR A 374 57.54 -0.39 2.94
N LYS A 375 58.09 0.79 3.25
CA LYS A 375 58.67 1.73 2.26
C LYS A 375 60.03 2.28 2.70
N SER A 376 60.98 1.40 2.98
CA SER A 376 62.42 1.70 2.85
C SER A 376 63.24 0.40 2.81
N ASN A 377 63.35 -0.19 1.62
CA ASN A 377 64.55 -0.81 1.04
C ASN A 377 64.19 -1.47 -0.29
#